data_AF-A0A3A5VSI7-F1
#
_entry.id   AF-A0A3A5VSI7-F1
#
_cell.length_a   1.000
_cell.length_b   1.000
_cell.length_c   1.000
_cell.angle_alpha   90.00
_cell.angle_beta   90.00
_cell.angle_gamma   90.00
#
_symmetry.space_group_name_H-M   'P 1'
#
loop_
_entity.id
_entity.type
_entity.pdbx_description
1 polymer ?
#
loop_
_entity_poly.entity_id
_entity_poly.type
_entity_poly.pdbx_seq_one_letter_code
_entity_poly.pdbx_strand_id
1 'polypeptide(L)'
;MDTSALLGELYQARFDDLKGIAQKHGVAKSGPVESLRARLIQHLIFPDWDFSPAGLRSIPNSDLGEILGLFGIKKSGSIKARRQRLHLHLNHDPKSLAIERLDEMTRDELHAMCKDLELTLSGNKQALLARVAGVLASQENAWGKVKKSLRRPRGPVNVPNVATVLAPESSETVEEAVSSFVEE
;
A
#
# COMPACT_ATOMS: atom_id res chain seq x y z
N MET A 1 -20.94 -0.46 -13.24
CA MET A 1 -20.31 0.87 -13.06
C MET A 1 -18.87 0.74 -13.47
N ASP A 2 -18.36 1.63 -14.31
CA ASP A 2 -16.95 1.61 -14.70
C ASP A 2 -16.06 1.89 -13.48
N THR A 3 -15.03 1.08 -13.27
CA THR A 3 -14.12 1.20 -12.11
C THR A 3 -13.45 2.59 -12.04
N SER A 4 -13.18 3.19 -13.21
CA SER A 4 -12.66 4.57 -13.31
C SER A 4 -13.66 5.61 -12.78
N ALA A 5 -14.96 5.46 -13.08
CA ALA A 5 -16.00 6.37 -12.61
C ALA A 5 -16.18 6.28 -11.09
N LEU A 6 -16.22 5.05 -10.55
CA LEU A 6 -16.29 4.82 -9.11
C LEU A 6 -15.08 5.38 -8.37
N LEU A 7 -13.87 5.17 -8.90
CA LEU A 7 -12.66 5.70 -8.30
C LEU A 7 -12.63 7.23 -8.34
N GLY A 8 -13.09 7.84 -9.44
CA GLY A 8 -13.27 9.27 -9.57
C GLY A 8 -14.24 9.85 -8.52
N GLU A 9 -15.37 9.17 -8.30
CA GLU A 9 -16.33 9.51 -7.25
C GLU A 9 -15.67 9.46 -5.87
N LEU A 10 -14.99 8.36 -5.52
CA LEU A 10 -14.32 8.19 -4.23
C LEU A 10 -13.26 9.27 -3.98
N TYR A 11 -12.50 9.70 -4.99
CA TYR A 11 -11.50 10.76 -4.86
C TYR A 11 -12.09 12.15 -4.59
N GLN A 12 -13.26 12.45 -5.14
CA GLN A 12 -13.88 13.77 -5.10
C GLN A 12 -14.93 13.90 -3.98
N ALA A 13 -15.53 12.78 -3.56
CA ALA A 13 -16.57 12.73 -2.54
C ALA A 13 -16.17 13.43 -1.24
N ARG A 14 -17.14 14.13 -0.64
CA ARG A 14 -16.98 14.76 0.67
C ARG A 14 -17.06 13.69 1.76
N PHE A 15 -16.67 14.05 2.97
CA PHE A 15 -16.62 13.07 4.06
C PHE A 15 -17.98 12.45 4.39
N ASP A 16 -19.05 13.24 4.35
CA ASP A 16 -20.40 12.74 4.61
C ASP A 16 -20.88 11.79 3.50
N ASP A 17 -20.56 12.09 2.24
CA ASP A 17 -20.84 11.20 1.11
C ASP A 17 -20.08 9.88 1.26
N LEU A 18 -18.78 9.93 1.60
CA LEU A 18 -17.97 8.74 1.87
C LEU A 18 -18.55 7.88 3.01
N LYS A 19 -19.08 8.50 4.06
CA LYS A 19 -19.77 7.78 5.14
C LYS A 19 -21.07 7.13 4.65
N GLY A 20 -21.80 7.80 3.76
CA GLY A 20 -22.99 7.26 3.11
C GLY A 20 -22.66 6.04 2.25
N ILE A 21 -21.61 6.13 1.42
CA ILE A 21 -21.11 5.01 0.62
C ILE A 21 -20.66 3.86 1.54
N ALA A 22 -19.88 4.16 2.58
CA ALA A 22 -19.44 3.15 3.55
C ALA A 22 -20.62 2.46 4.24
N GLN A 23 -21.69 3.18 4.59
CA GLN A 23 -22.90 2.57 5.14
C GLN A 23 -23.55 1.60 4.17
N LYS A 24 -23.69 2.00 2.90
CA LYS A 24 -24.34 1.18 1.86
C LYS A 24 -23.57 -0.12 1.61
N HIS A 25 -22.25 -0.08 1.72
CA HIS A 25 -21.37 -1.22 1.49
C HIS A 25 -20.94 -1.95 2.78
N GLY A 26 -21.49 -1.61 3.95
CA GLY A 26 -21.15 -2.28 5.20
C GLY A 26 -19.72 -2.05 5.70
N VAL A 27 -19.06 -0.98 5.24
CA VAL A 27 -17.69 -0.64 5.61
C VAL A 27 -17.69 0.25 6.87
N ALA A 28 -16.73 0.02 7.76
CA ALA A 28 -16.56 0.84 8.97
C ALA A 28 -16.36 2.32 8.60
N LYS A 29 -17.01 3.22 9.33
CA LYS A 29 -16.97 4.68 9.10
C LYS A 29 -15.94 5.42 9.95
N SER A 30 -15.12 4.69 10.70
CA SER A 30 -14.17 5.24 11.67
C SER A 30 -12.93 5.81 11.00
N GLY A 31 -12.38 6.85 11.63
CA GLY A 31 -11.11 7.46 11.27
C GLY A 31 -11.23 8.67 10.35
N PRO A 32 -10.07 9.21 9.94
CA PRO A 32 -9.97 10.35 9.04
C PRO A 32 -10.54 10.08 7.65
N VAL A 33 -10.82 11.16 6.92
CA VAL A 33 -11.36 11.13 5.54
C VAL A 33 -10.53 10.25 4.61
N GLU A 34 -9.20 10.37 4.65
CA GLU A 34 -8.31 9.64 3.74
C GLU A 34 -8.25 8.14 4.10
N SER A 35 -8.28 7.78 5.39
CA SER A 35 -8.35 6.38 5.82
C SER A 35 -9.68 5.73 5.43
N LEU A 36 -10.79 6.47 5.54
CA LEU A 36 -12.09 6.00 5.05
C LEU A 36 -12.09 5.80 3.54
N ARG A 37 -11.49 6.73 2.79
CA ARG A 37 -11.34 6.61 1.33
C ARG A 37 -10.49 5.41 0.95
N ALA A 38 -9.34 5.20 1.60
CA ALA A 38 -8.49 4.05 1.35
C ALA A 38 -9.24 2.74 1.63
N ARG A 39 -10.01 2.67 2.72
CA ARG A 39 -10.83 1.50 3.06
C ARG A 39 -11.91 1.22 2.01
N LEU A 40 -12.56 2.25 1.50
CA LEU A 40 -13.54 2.12 0.40
C LEU A 40 -12.88 1.66 -0.89
N ILE A 41 -11.72 2.21 -1.26
CA ILE A 41 -10.96 1.78 -2.43
C ILE A 41 -10.57 0.31 -2.29
N GLN A 42 -10.05 -0.10 -1.12
CA GLN A 42 -9.74 -1.50 -0.83
C GLN A 42 -10.96 -2.40 -1.03
N HIS A 43 -12.10 -2.06 -0.41
CA HIS A 43 -13.28 -2.91 -0.42
C HIS A 43 -13.98 -2.98 -1.79
N LEU A 44 -14.02 -1.86 -2.53
CA LEU A 44 -14.80 -1.76 -3.77
C LEU A 44 -13.98 -2.00 -5.05
N ILE A 45 -12.68 -1.69 -5.02
CA ILE A 45 -11.78 -1.81 -6.18
C ILE A 45 -10.91 -3.07 -6.08
N PHE A 46 -10.59 -3.51 -4.86
CA PHE A 46 -9.69 -4.63 -4.60
C PHE A 46 -10.28 -5.68 -3.64
N PRO A 47 -11.49 -6.20 -3.90
CA PRO A 47 -12.14 -7.15 -2.98
C PRO A 47 -11.33 -8.44 -2.78
N ASP A 48 -10.59 -8.88 -3.81
CA ASP A 48 -9.88 -10.15 -3.82
C ASP A 48 -8.41 -10.04 -3.37
N TRP A 49 -7.90 -8.82 -3.15
CA TRP A 49 -6.50 -8.62 -2.77
C TRP A 49 -6.32 -8.69 -1.25
N ASP A 50 -5.34 -9.48 -0.81
CA ASP A 50 -4.90 -9.48 0.57
C ASP A 50 -3.87 -8.37 0.82
N PHE A 51 -4.25 -7.37 1.63
CA PHE A 51 -3.36 -6.29 2.08
C PHE A 51 -2.82 -6.52 3.50
N SER A 52 -2.94 -7.73 4.05
CA SER A 52 -2.25 -8.12 5.27
C SER A 52 -0.73 -8.03 5.08
N PRO A 53 0.08 -7.98 6.18
CA PRO A 53 1.53 -8.02 6.06
C PRO A 53 2.07 -9.25 5.32
N ALA A 54 1.32 -10.35 5.26
CA ALA A 54 1.68 -11.52 4.47
C ALA A 54 1.31 -11.33 3.00
N GLY A 55 0.08 -10.88 2.71
CA GLY A 55 -0.39 -10.59 1.36
C GLY A 55 0.45 -9.51 0.65
N LEU A 56 0.84 -8.44 1.34
CA LEU A 56 1.73 -7.41 0.77
C LEU A 56 3.07 -7.97 0.27
N ARG A 57 3.57 -9.04 0.90
CA ARG A 57 4.81 -9.71 0.50
C ARG A 57 4.65 -10.57 -0.76
N SER A 58 3.45 -11.05 -1.05
CA SER A 58 3.14 -11.82 -2.26
C SER A 58 2.77 -10.95 -3.46
N ILE A 59 2.43 -9.67 -3.27
CA ILE A 59 2.13 -8.76 -4.38
C ILE A 59 3.38 -8.58 -5.27
N PRO A 60 3.26 -8.80 -6.59
CA PRO A 60 4.35 -8.62 -7.53
C PRO A 60 4.68 -7.14 -7.74
N ASN A 61 5.89 -6.89 -8.22
CA ASN A 61 6.45 -5.53 -8.29
C ASN A 61 5.73 -4.64 -9.34
N SER A 62 5.20 -5.24 -10.41
CA SER A 62 4.37 -4.60 -11.43
C SER A 62 3.10 -4.03 -10.80
N ASP A 63 2.31 -4.90 -10.17
CA ASP A 63 0.99 -4.58 -9.62
C ASP A 63 1.07 -3.61 -8.45
N LEU A 64 2.10 -3.75 -7.60
CA LEU A 64 2.29 -2.84 -6.47
C LEU A 64 2.37 -1.37 -6.91
N GLY A 65 2.97 -1.11 -8.07
CA GLY A 65 3.00 0.24 -8.65
C GLY A 65 1.61 0.74 -9.04
N GLU A 66 0.81 -0.11 -9.67
CA GLU A 66 -0.56 0.21 -10.09
C GLU A 66 -1.49 0.42 -8.90
N ILE A 67 -1.44 -0.49 -7.92
CA ILE A 67 -2.17 -0.41 -6.65
C ILE A 67 -1.88 0.92 -5.95
N LEU A 68 -0.62 1.30 -5.79
CA LEU A 68 -0.25 2.60 -5.21
C LEU A 68 -0.82 3.78 -6.01
N GLY A 69 -0.92 3.65 -7.33
CA GLY A 69 -1.55 4.64 -8.20
C GLY A 69 -3.05 4.77 -7.96
N LEU A 70 -3.73 3.65 -7.72
CA LEU A 70 -5.17 3.55 -7.43
C LEU A 70 -5.54 4.01 -6.02
N PHE A 71 -4.62 3.91 -5.06
CA PHE A 71 -4.75 4.60 -3.78
C PHE A 71 -4.35 6.08 -3.87
N GLY A 72 -3.85 6.51 -5.02
CA GLY A 72 -3.48 7.89 -5.30
C GLY A 72 -2.23 8.38 -4.56
N ILE A 73 -1.34 7.48 -4.19
CA ILE A 73 -0.09 7.75 -3.48
C ILE A 73 1.14 7.61 -4.40
N LYS A 74 2.35 7.72 -3.86
CA LYS A 74 3.58 7.71 -4.67
C LYS A 74 3.88 6.29 -5.19
N LYS A 75 4.03 6.14 -6.53
CA LYS A 75 4.32 4.86 -7.20
C LYS A 75 5.81 4.45 -7.17
N SER A 76 6.74 5.40 -7.06
CA SER A 76 8.18 5.13 -7.21
C SER A 76 8.85 4.68 -5.91
N GLY A 77 10.01 4.04 -6.04
CA GLY A 77 10.84 3.53 -4.95
C GLY A 77 11.09 2.02 -5.03
N SER A 78 11.95 1.51 -4.15
CA SER A 78 12.19 0.07 -4.03
C SER A 78 10.90 -0.69 -3.69
N ILE A 79 10.86 -1.98 -3.98
CA ILE A 79 9.70 -2.84 -3.65
C ILE A 79 9.37 -2.77 -2.15
N LYS A 80 10.40 -2.78 -1.30
CA LYS A 80 10.25 -2.60 0.15
C LYS A 80 9.63 -1.25 0.51
N ALA A 81 10.15 -0.15 -0.05
CA ALA A 81 9.61 1.19 0.21
C ALA A 81 8.16 1.34 -0.26
N ARG A 82 7.78 0.65 -1.35
CA ARG A 82 6.41 0.61 -1.85
C ARG A 82 5.47 -0.17 -0.93
N ARG A 83 5.88 -1.33 -0.42
CA ARG A 83 5.10 -2.14 0.55
C ARG A 83 4.88 -1.40 1.85
N GLN A 84 5.95 -0.84 2.42
CA GLN A 84 5.87 -0.01 3.62
C GLN A 84 4.89 1.15 3.45
N ARG A 85 4.96 1.85 2.30
CA ARG A 85 4.06 2.95 2.00
C ARG A 85 2.59 2.52 1.92
N LEU A 86 2.32 1.39 1.26
CA LEU A 86 0.97 0.86 1.16
C LEU A 86 0.44 0.45 2.54
N HIS A 87 1.25 -0.24 3.32
CA HIS A 87 0.92 -0.60 4.70
C HIS A 87 0.59 0.62 5.56
N LEU A 88 1.44 1.65 5.52
CA LEU A 88 1.22 2.91 6.25
C LEU A 88 -0.09 3.58 5.81
N HIS A 89 -0.36 3.64 4.50
CA HIS A 89 -1.57 4.28 3.97
C HIS A 89 -2.87 3.59 4.39
N LEU A 90 -2.87 2.26 4.50
CA LEU A 90 -4.06 1.48 4.85
C LEU A 90 -4.32 1.44 6.35
N ASN A 91 -3.26 1.40 7.17
CA ASN A 91 -3.38 1.07 8.60
C ASN A 91 -3.15 2.27 9.52
N HIS A 92 -2.54 3.35 9.03
CA HIS A 92 -2.16 4.48 9.87
C HIS A 92 -2.66 5.83 9.31
N ASP A 93 -2.70 6.83 10.19
CA ASP A 93 -2.92 8.23 9.81
C ASP A 93 -1.60 9.00 9.94
N PRO A 94 -1.14 9.73 8.90
CA PRO A 94 0.06 10.55 8.98
C PRO A 94 0.01 11.61 10.08
N LYS A 95 -1.18 12.03 10.54
CA LYS A 95 -1.30 12.98 11.65
C LYS A 95 -1.13 12.32 13.02
N SER A 96 -1.54 11.07 13.17
CA SER A 96 -1.43 10.35 14.44
C SER A 96 -0.06 9.70 14.61
N LEU A 97 0.49 9.15 13.53
CA LEU A 97 1.77 8.46 13.50
C LEU A 97 2.89 9.42 13.08
N ALA A 98 3.29 10.28 14.00
CA ALA A 98 4.40 11.21 13.85
C ALA A 98 5.65 10.70 14.58
N ILE A 99 6.84 11.08 14.09
CA ILE A 99 8.14 10.67 14.67
C ILE A 99 8.23 11.03 16.15
N GLU A 100 7.74 12.22 16.52
CA GLU A 100 7.73 12.74 17.89
C GLU A 100 6.91 11.86 18.85
N ARG A 101 5.87 11.18 18.34
CA ARG A 101 4.98 10.34 19.14
C ARG A 101 5.46 8.90 19.26
N LEU A 102 6.53 8.52 18.56
CA LEU A 102 7.07 7.17 18.64
C LEU A 102 7.68 6.87 20.02
N ASP A 103 8.12 7.89 20.77
CA ASP A 103 8.67 7.68 22.11
C ASP A 103 7.59 7.31 23.15
N GLU A 104 6.34 7.73 22.90
CA GLU A 104 5.16 7.35 23.71
C GLU A 104 4.81 5.87 23.55
N MET A 105 5.21 5.25 22.43
CA MET A 105 4.90 3.85 22.15
C MET A 105 5.74 2.90 23.01
N THR A 106 5.11 1.80 23.37
CA THR A 106 5.75 0.69 24.07
C THR A 106 6.72 -0.04 23.14
N ARG A 107 7.66 -0.78 23.74
CA ARG A 107 8.60 -1.63 22.97
C ARG A 107 7.86 -2.64 22.10
N ASP A 108 6.75 -3.19 22.59
CA ASP A 108 5.99 -4.24 21.90
C ASP A 108 5.20 -3.66 20.71
N GLU A 109 4.65 -2.45 20.84
CA GLU A 109 4.06 -1.71 19.71
C GLU A 109 5.09 -1.37 18.63
N LEU A 110 6.26 -0.88 19.03
CA LEU A 110 7.37 -0.63 18.10
C LEU A 110 7.83 -1.92 17.41
N HIS A 111 7.87 -3.04 18.14
CA HIS A 111 8.22 -4.34 17.59
C HIS A 111 7.18 -4.83 16.57
N ALA A 112 5.88 -4.65 16.86
CA ALA A 112 4.80 -4.95 15.91
C ALA A 112 4.94 -4.11 14.63
N MET A 113 5.19 -2.80 14.76
CA MET A 113 5.43 -1.95 13.59
C MET A 113 6.67 -2.37 12.81
N CYS A 114 7.77 -2.74 13.47
CA CYS A 114 8.93 -3.27 12.78
C CYS A 114 8.61 -4.55 11.98
N LYS A 115 7.75 -5.42 12.52
CA LYS A 115 7.31 -6.63 11.83
C LYS A 115 6.51 -6.29 10.57
N ASP A 116 5.57 -5.37 10.67
CA ASP A 116 4.70 -4.99 9.55
C ASP A 116 5.43 -4.18 8.47
N LEU A 117 6.46 -3.41 8.87
CA LEU A 117 7.31 -2.63 7.96
C LEU A 117 8.51 -3.42 7.41
N GLU A 118 8.57 -4.73 7.63
CA GLU A 118 9.67 -5.61 7.19
C GLU A 118 11.05 -5.11 7.68
N LEU A 119 11.13 -4.66 8.93
CA LEU A 119 12.34 -4.18 9.60
C LEU A 119 12.94 -5.25 10.52
N THR A 120 14.20 -5.08 10.91
CA THR A 120 14.84 -5.96 11.88
C THR A 120 14.19 -5.81 13.25
N LEU A 121 13.89 -6.95 13.88
CA LEU A 121 13.14 -7.04 15.15
C LEU A 121 14.03 -7.04 16.39
N SER A 122 15.35 -7.13 16.23
CA SER A 122 16.31 -7.22 17.33
C SER A 122 16.67 -5.84 17.90
N GLY A 123 17.10 -5.82 19.16
CA GLY A 123 17.58 -4.62 19.85
C GLY A 123 16.63 -4.13 20.95
N ASN A 124 17.00 -3.00 21.56
CA ASN A 124 16.21 -2.35 22.62
C ASN A 124 15.13 -1.41 22.02
N LYS A 125 14.26 -0.85 22.89
CA LYS A 125 13.18 0.07 22.50
C LYS A 125 13.69 1.19 21.56
N GLN A 126 14.82 1.81 21.91
CA GLN A 126 15.38 2.92 21.16
C GLN A 126 15.89 2.51 19.77
N ALA A 127 16.45 1.30 19.63
CA ALA A 127 16.85 0.77 18.33
C ALA A 127 15.64 0.50 17.42
N LEU A 128 14.54 -0.03 17.95
CA LEU A 128 13.30 -0.22 17.20
C LEU A 128 12.68 1.13 16.79
N LEU A 129 12.61 2.07 17.73
CA LEU A 129 12.14 3.43 17.52
C LEU A 129 12.89 4.11 16.38
N ALA A 130 14.23 4.10 16.42
CA ALA A 130 15.06 4.74 15.40
C ALA A 130 14.81 4.17 13.99
N ARG A 131 14.55 2.87 13.87
CA ARG A 131 14.24 2.25 12.56
C ARG A 131 12.87 2.66 12.06
N VAL A 132 11.85 2.65 12.92
CA VAL A 132 10.50 3.12 12.54
C VAL A 132 10.54 4.59 12.16
N ALA A 133 11.22 5.42 12.94
CA ALA A 133 11.43 6.84 12.66
C ALA A 133 12.11 7.05 11.29
N GLY A 134 13.13 6.25 10.96
CA GLY A 134 13.79 6.28 9.67
C GLY A 134 12.84 5.95 8.50
N VAL A 135 11.93 4.97 8.67
CA VAL A 135 10.92 4.68 7.66
C VAL A 135 9.93 5.84 7.51
N LEU A 136 9.41 6.38 8.62
CA LEU A 136 8.47 7.51 8.58
C LEU A 136 9.09 8.74 7.90
N ALA A 137 10.35 9.05 8.21
CA ALA A 137 11.09 10.13 7.55
C ALA A 137 11.26 9.86 6.05
N SER A 138 11.62 8.63 5.66
CA SER A 138 11.78 8.28 4.24
C SER A 138 10.48 8.31 3.43
N GLN A 139 9.35 8.17 4.11
CA GLN A 139 8.01 8.16 3.53
C GLN A 139 7.27 9.48 3.74
N GLU A 140 7.92 10.50 4.28
CA GLU A 140 7.29 11.79 4.51
C GLU A 140 6.62 12.31 3.23
N ASN A 141 5.35 12.74 3.34
CA ASN A 141 4.53 13.21 2.23
C ASN A 141 4.28 12.19 1.09
N ALA A 142 4.68 10.93 1.25
CA ALA A 142 4.53 9.89 0.23
C ALA A 142 3.28 9.02 0.40
N TRP A 143 2.61 9.07 1.55
CA TRP A 143 1.42 8.29 1.92
C TRP A 143 0.35 9.15 2.61
N GLY A 144 -0.81 8.56 2.87
CA GLY A 144 -1.87 9.19 3.68
C GLY A 144 -2.68 10.28 2.98
N LYS A 145 -2.21 10.85 1.86
CA LYS A 145 -2.91 11.88 1.09
C LYS A 145 -3.01 11.52 -0.38
N VAL A 146 -4.24 11.48 -0.90
CA VAL A 146 -4.47 11.33 -2.35
C VAL A 146 -3.94 12.53 -3.13
N LYS A 147 -3.16 12.26 -4.19
CA LYS A 147 -2.65 13.28 -5.11
C LYS A 147 -3.78 14.14 -5.69
N LYS A 148 -3.60 15.47 -5.61
CA LYS A 148 -4.57 16.45 -6.15
C LYS A 148 -4.88 16.23 -7.64
N SER A 149 -3.90 15.75 -8.42
CA SER A 149 -4.07 15.47 -9.86
C SER A 149 -5.07 14.35 -10.16
N LEU A 150 -5.34 13.46 -9.21
CA LEU A 150 -6.32 12.36 -9.34
C LEU A 150 -7.74 12.78 -8.98
N ARG A 151 -7.91 13.96 -8.37
CA ARG A 151 -9.24 14.56 -8.15
C ARG A 151 -9.85 15.13 -9.44
N ARG A 152 -9.16 15.02 -10.57
CA ARG A 152 -9.69 15.34 -11.90
C ARG A 152 -9.93 14.04 -12.67
N PRO A 153 -11.05 13.92 -13.42
CA PRO A 153 -11.32 12.73 -14.21
C PRO A 153 -10.17 12.48 -15.19
N ARG A 154 -9.66 11.26 -15.20
CA ARG A 154 -8.68 10.76 -16.18
C ARG A 154 -9.33 9.63 -16.97
N GLY A 155 -8.68 9.24 -18.08
CA GLY A 155 -9.12 8.17 -18.96
C GLY A 155 -9.16 6.78 -18.29
N PRO A 156 -9.15 5.70 -19.07
CA PRO A 156 -9.31 4.34 -18.53
C PRO A 156 -8.25 4.05 -17.47
N VAL A 157 -8.69 3.41 -16.40
CA VAL A 157 -7.87 3.05 -15.25
C VAL A 157 -7.63 1.54 -15.32
N ASN A 158 -6.35 1.13 -15.36
CA ASN A 158 -6.00 -0.28 -15.25
C ASN A 158 -6.04 -0.70 -13.77
N VAL A 159 -6.74 -1.80 -13.48
CA VAL A 159 -6.79 -2.40 -12.15
C VAL A 159 -6.16 -3.79 -12.24
N PRO A 160 -5.07 -4.05 -11.50
CA PRO A 160 -4.40 -5.34 -11.57
C PRO A 160 -5.31 -6.43 -11.00
N ASN A 161 -5.37 -7.56 -11.72
CA ASN A 161 -6.25 -8.68 -11.40
C ASN A 161 -5.46 -9.77 -10.65
N VAL A 162 -6.00 -10.22 -9.50
CA VAL A 162 -5.41 -11.28 -8.67
C VAL A 162 -5.22 -12.58 -9.45
N ALA A 163 -6.11 -12.89 -10.41
CA ALA A 163 -6.01 -14.10 -11.23
C ALA A 163 -4.73 -14.16 -12.08
N THR A 164 -4.19 -12.99 -12.48
CA THR A 164 -2.93 -12.92 -13.22
C THR A 164 -1.73 -13.25 -12.35
N VAL A 165 -1.80 -12.99 -11.04
CA VAL A 165 -0.71 -13.27 -10.07
C VAL A 165 -0.57 -14.78 -9.78
N LEU A 166 -1.65 -15.55 -9.94
CA LEU A 166 -1.65 -17.01 -9.75
C LEU A 166 -1.32 -17.80 -11.01
N ALA A 167 -1.31 -17.17 -12.19
CA ALA A 167 -0.77 -17.82 -13.37
C ALA A 167 0.74 -17.98 -13.16
N PRO A 168 1.31 -19.19 -13.28
CA PRO A 168 2.75 -19.33 -13.25
C PRO A 168 3.27 -18.50 -14.42
N GLU A 169 4.05 -17.47 -14.12
CA GLU A 169 4.85 -16.80 -15.11
C GLU A 169 5.73 -17.90 -15.69
N SER A 170 5.42 -18.34 -16.91
CA SER A 170 6.25 -19.23 -17.68
C SER A 170 7.60 -18.54 -17.83
N SER A 171 8.52 -18.90 -16.95
CA SER A 171 9.93 -18.61 -17.03
C SER A 171 10.46 -19.36 -18.26
N GLU A 172 10.18 -18.81 -19.45
CA GLU A 172 10.81 -19.25 -20.68
C GLU A 172 12.27 -18.77 -20.65
N THR A 173 13.14 -19.77 -20.53
CA THR A 173 14.47 -19.87 -21.16
C THR A 173 15.53 -18.83 -20.77
N VAL A 174 16.29 -19.18 -19.73
CA VAL A 174 17.70 -18.76 -19.60
C VAL A 174 18.59 -19.97 -19.25
N GLU A 175 18.41 -21.10 -19.94
CA GLU A 175 19.31 -22.27 -19.81
C GLU A 175 20.06 -22.63 -21.10
N GLU A 176 19.80 -21.95 -22.23
CA GLU A 176 20.45 -22.26 -23.52
C GLU A 176 21.71 -21.42 -23.80
N ALA A 177 22.48 -21.04 -22.77
CA ALA A 177 23.72 -20.28 -22.95
C ALA A 177 24.95 -20.83 -22.20
N VAL A 178 24.83 -21.95 -21.49
CA VAL A 178 25.96 -22.53 -20.72
C VAL A 178 26.46 -23.87 -21.28
N SER A 179 25.79 -24.46 -22.27
CA SER A 179 26.26 -25.70 -22.92
C SER A 179 27.14 -25.50 -24.16
N SER A 180 27.39 -24.26 -24.61
CA SER A 180 28.22 -24.00 -25.81
C SER A 180 29.63 -23.48 -25.51
N PHE A 181 30.13 -23.57 -24.27
CA PHE A 181 31.47 -23.07 -23.90
C PHE A 181 32.43 -24.13 -23.34
N VAL A 182 32.04 -25.42 -23.35
CA VAL A 182 32.94 -26.54 -23.08
C VAL A 182 32.61 -27.65 -24.07
N GLU A 183 33.07 -27.47 -25.31
CA GLU A 183 33.43 -28.50 -26.32
C GLU A 183 33.45 -27.83 -27.70
N GLU A 184 34.54 -27.11 -28.01
CA GLU A 184 35.45 -27.34 -29.16
C GLU A 184 36.69 -26.44 -29.05
#